data_AF-A0A967MW49-F1
#
_entry.id   AF-A0A967MW49-F1
#
_cell.length_a   1.000
_cell.length_b   1.000
_cell.length_c   1.000
_cell.angle_alpha   90.00
_cell.angle_beta   90.00
_cell.angle_gamma   90.00
#
_symmetry.space_group_name_H-M   'P 1'
#
loop_
_entity.id
_entity.type
_entity.pdbx_description
1 polymer ?
#
loop_
_entity_poly.entity_id
_entity_poly.type
_entity_poly.pdbx_seq_one_letter_code
_entity_poly.pdbx_strand_id
1 'polypeptide(L)' 'YRHAVNSSELVERLRREKDVLVVPGDHFGMDGYLRIGYGARAELLQEGLARLGELLGSL' A
#
# COMPACT_ATOMS: atom_id res chain seq x y z
N TYR A 1 -4.07 -0.12 9.00
CA TYR A 1 -4.65 1.27 9.07
C TYR A 1 -6.11 1.14 9.53
N ARG A 2 -6.82 2.21 9.91
CA ARG A 2 -8.21 2.11 10.44
C ARG A 2 -9.32 2.40 9.41
N HIS A 3 -8.96 2.70 8.17
CA HIS A 3 -9.94 2.90 7.09
C HIS A 3 -10.68 1.58 6.80
N ALA A 4 -12.00 1.65 6.64
CA ALA A 4 -12.86 0.52 6.29
C ALA A 4 -12.79 0.17 4.78
N VAL A 5 -11.62 0.34 4.16
CA VAL A 5 -11.38 -0.01 2.76
C VAL A 5 -10.75 -1.40 2.70
N ASN A 6 -11.28 -2.25 1.81
CA ASN A 6 -10.68 -3.54 1.52
C ASN A 6 -9.25 -3.35 0.99
N SER A 7 -8.34 -4.21 1.43
CA SER A 7 -6.92 -4.11 1.12
C SER A 7 -6.61 -4.28 -0.36
N SER A 8 -7.32 -5.15 -1.09
CA SER A 8 -7.16 -5.26 -2.56
C SER A 8 -7.59 -3.99 -3.29
N GLU A 9 -8.71 -3.39 -2.89
CA GLU A 9 -9.16 -2.12 -3.48
C GLU A 9 -8.15 -0.99 -3.25
N LEU A 10 -7.63 -0.87 -2.02
CA LEU A 10 -6.59 0.10 -1.68
C LEU A 10 -5.34 -0.10 -2.53
N VAL A 11 -4.88 -1.35 -2.70
CA VAL A 11 -3.69 -1.67 -3.49
C VAL A 11 -3.89 -1.35 -4.97
N GLU A 12 -5.07 -1.63 -5.54
CA GLU A 12 -5.35 -1.28 -6.93
C GLU A 12 -5.37 0.23 -7.17
N ARG A 13 -5.90 1.01 -6.21
CA ARG A 13 -5.81 2.48 -6.25
C ARG A 13 -4.36 2.95 -6.16
N LEU A 14 -3.60 2.39 -5.22
CA LEU A 14 -2.18 2.73 -5.05
C LEU A 14 -1.38 2.44 -6.34
N ARG A 15 -1.62 1.31 -6.99
CA ARG A 15 -0.97 0.93 -8.25
C ARG A 15 -1.34 1.88 -9.39
N ARG A 16 -2.62 2.26 -9.51
CA ARG A 16 -3.11 3.12 -10.60
C ARG A 16 -2.79 4.60 -10.41
N GLU A 17 -2.95 5.12 -9.20
CA GLU A 17 -2.87 6.55 -8.90
C GLU A 17 -1.45 6.99 -8.53
N LYS A 18 -0.66 6.07 -7.95
CA LYS A 18 0.65 6.39 -7.35
C LYS A 18 1.81 5.58 -7.92
N ASP A 19 1.54 4.63 -8.82
CA ASP A 19 2.56 3.74 -9.40
C ASP A 19 3.39 3.01 -8.30
N VAL A 20 2.70 2.56 -7.23
CA VAL A 20 3.31 1.79 -6.15
C VAL A 20 2.66 0.42 -6.06
N LEU A 21 3.49 -0.62 -6.06
CA LEU A 21 3.06 -2.01 -5.92
C LEU A 21 3.38 -2.52 -4.50
N VAL A 22 2.33 -2.92 -3.79
CA VAL A 22 2.42 -3.66 -2.53
C VAL A 22 1.43 -4.82 -2.57
N VAL A 23 1.47 -5.74 -1.61
CA VAL A 23 0.55 -6.89 -1.59
C VAL A 23 -0.57 -6.64 -0.58
N PRO A 24 -1.84 -6.83 -0.95
CA PRO A 24 -2.95 -6.67 -0.01
C PRO A 24 -2.93 -7.79 1.04
N GLY A 25 -3.43 -7.49 2.24
CA GLY A 25 -3.42 -8.42 3.36
C GLY A 25 -4.49 -9.52 3.23
N ASP A 26 -5.58 -9.27 2.50
CA ASP A 26 -6.63 -10.26 2.24
C ASP A 26 -6.14 -11.51 1.48
N HIS A 27 -5.08 -11.40 0.67
CA HIS A 27 -4.35 -12.54 0.10
C HIS A 27 -3.81 -13.51 1.16
N PHE A 28 -3.69 -13.05 2.41
CA PHE A 28 -3.28 -13.83 3.58
C PHE A 28 -4.39 -13.97 4.64
N GLY A 29 -5.65 -13.63 4.30
CA GLY A 29 -6.76 -13.63 5.25
C GLY A 29 -6.70 -12.50 6.29
N MET A 30 -5.87 -11.47 6.05
CA MET A 30 -5.64 -10.33 6.95
C MET A 30 -6.09 -9.03 6.29
N ASP A 31 -7.38 -8.94 5.93
CA ASP A 31 -7.88 -7.71 5.33
C ASP A 31 -7.66 -6.48 6.24
N GLY A 32 -7.47 -5.30 5.64
CA GLY A 32 -7.07 -4.07 6.36
C GLY A 32 -5.57 -3.95 6.67
N TYR A 33 -4.76 -4.92 6.22
CA TYR A 33 -3.30 -4.89 6.31
C TYR A 33 -2.67 -4.84 4.91
N LEU A 34 -1.39 -4.44 4.86
CA LEU A 34 -0.56 -4.46 3.66
C LEU A 34 0.74 -5.20 3.97
N ARG A 35 1.25 -5.96 3.00
CA ARG A 35 2.58 -6.55 3.07
C ARG A 35 3.54 -5.73 2.22
N ILE A 36 4.55 -5.15 2.89
CA ILE A 36 5.57 -4.30 2.28
C ILE A 36 6.88 -5.08 2.20
N GLY A 37 7.41 -5.21 0.98
CA GLY A 37 8.76 -5.72 0.76
C GLY A 37 9.80 -4.62 0.96
N TYR A 38 10.86 -4.90 1.72
CA TYR A 38 11.92 -3.94 2.05
C TYR A 38 13.31 -4.38 1.58
N GLY A 39 13.38 -5.37 0.69
CA GLY A 39 14.64 -5.87 0.11
C GLY A 39 15.17 -5.03 -1.07
N ALA A 40 14.44 -4.01 -1.50
CA ALA A 40 14.88 -3.08 -2.54
C ALA A 40 15.85 -2.03 -1.97
N ARG A 41 16.36 -1.14 -2.83
CA ARG A 41 17.16 0.00 -2.37
C ARG A 41 16.33 0.90 -1.45
N ALA A 42 16.99 1.50 -0.46
CA ALA A 42 16.34 2.33 0.55
C ALA A 42 15.56 3.52 -0.07
N GLU A 43 16.11 4.16 -1.09
CA GLU A 43 15.48 5.33 -1.72
C GLU A 43 14.14 4.95 -2.39
N LEU A 44 14.09 3.80 -3.07
CA LEU A 44 12.87 3.30 -3.70
C LEU A 44 11.80 2.97 -2.65
N LEU A 45 12.21 2.35 -1.53
CA LEU A 45 11.30 2.05 -0.43
C LEU A 45 10.76 3.34 0.20
N GLN A 46 11.61 4.33 0.45
CA GLN A 46 11.21 5.62 1.01
C GLN A 46 10.23 6.35 0.11
N GLU A 47 10.48 6.39 -1.20
CA GLU A 47 9.59 6.99 -2.19
C GLU A 47 8.22 6.28 -2.22
N GLY A 48 8.22 4.95 -2.26
CA GLY A 48 6.98 4.16 -2.24
C GLY A 48 6.16 4.39 -0.96
N LEU A 49 6.82 4.47 0.21
CA LEU A 49 6.17 4.76 1.48
C LEU A 49 5.61 6.19 1.54
N ALA A 50 6.30 7.17 0.98
CA ALA A 50 5.81 8.55 0.91
C ALA A 50 4.52 8.63 0.07
N ARG A 51 4.52 8.04 -1.12
CA ARG A 51 3.35 7.98 -2.01
C ARG A 51 2.17 7.23 -1.40
N LEU A 52 2.44 6.15 -0.65
CA LEU A 52 1.43 5.44 0.15
C LEU A 52 0.83 6.35 1.22
N GLY A 53 1.66 7.10 1.94
CA GLY A 53 1.23 8.08 2.94
C GLY A 53 0.33 9.16 2.35
N GLU A 54 0.65 9.68 1.16
CA GLU A 54 -0.18 10.66 0.46
C GLU A 54 -1.57 10.13 0.14
N LEU A 55 -1.66 8.90 -0.41
CA LEU A 55 -2.96 8.29 -0.70
C LEU A 55 -3.77 8.10 0.60
N LEU A 56 -3.16 7.52 1.64
CA LEU A 56 -3.82 7.28 2.92
C LEU A 56 -4.29 8.58 3.60
N GLY A 57 -3.52 9.66 3.50
CA GLY A 57 -3.93 10.96 4.06
C GLY A 57 -5.10 11.63 3.32
N SER A 58 -5.45 11.14 2.12
CA SER A 58 -6.59 11.62 1.34
C SER A 58 -7.87 10.78 1.49
N LEU A 59 -7.81 9.67 2.23
CA LEU A 59 -8.93 8.77 2.54
C LEU A 59 -9.66 9.18 3.82
#